data_AF-A0A7X3KY41-F1
#
_entry.id   AF-A0A7X3KY41-F1
#
_cell.length_a   1.000
_cell.length_b   1.000
_cell.length_c   1.000
_cell.angle_alpha   90.00
_cell.angle_beta   90.00
_cell.angle_gamma   90.00
#
_symmetry.space_group_name_H-M   'P 1'
#
loop_
_entity.id
_entity.type
_entity.pdbx_description
1 polymer ?
#
loop_
_entity_poly.entity_id
_entity_poly.type
_entity_poly.pdbx_seq_one_letter_code
_entity_poly.pdbx_strand_id
1 'polypeptide(L)' 'QAGVRPGSAAADRIVALHREQIDQWYESSLSKQLILAQMYVSDDRFAAHYQGLAPYLLELVRDAAQRGGVDVDNPSWV' A
#
# COMPACT_ATOMS: atom_id res chain seq x y z
N GLN A 1 -16.10 -5.43 11.80
CA GLN A 1 -15.70 -6.49 10.85
C GLN A 1 -14.22 -6.73 11.05
N ALA A 2 -13.78 -7.97 11.30
CA ALA A 2 -12.36 -8.24 11.42
C ALA A 2 -11.75 -8.18 10.02
N GLY A 3 -11.09 -7.05 9.70
CA GLY A 3 -10.37 -6.87 8.44
C GLY A 3 -9.30 -7.95 8.25
N VAL A 4 -8.83 -8.11 7.01
CA VAL A 4 -7.70 -9.00 6.73
C VAL A 4 -6.49 -8.52 7.53
N ARG A 5 -5.88 -9.44 8.29
CA ARG A 5 -4.75 -9.10 9.16
C ARG A 5 -3.50 -8.81 8.32
N PRO A 6 -2.73 -7.75 8.63
CA PRO A 6 -1.38 -7.58 8.12
C PRO A 6 -0.55 -8.85 8.27
N GLY A 7 0.30 -9.13 7.30
CA GLY A 7 1.17 -10.32 7.27
C GLY A 7 0.47 -11.64 7.01
N SER A 8 -0.82 -11.63 6.70
CA SER A 8 -1.51 -12.83 6.22
C SER A 8 -1.38 -12.98 4.71
N ALA A 9 -1.49 -14.22 4.22
CA ALA A 9 -1.54 -14.50 2.78
C ALA A 9 -2.69 -13.78 2.06
N ALA A 10 -3.77 -13.45 2.76
CA ALA A 10 -4.85 -12.64 2.21
C ALA A 10 -4.44 -11.16 2.09
N ALA A 11 -3.66 -10.63 3.03
CA ALA A 11 -3.11 -9.27 2.93
C ALA A 11 -2.13 -9.18 1.77
N ASP A 12 -1.25 -10.17 1.61
CA ASP A 12 -0.28 -10.22 0.51
C ASP A 12 -0.98 -10.21 -0.86
N ARG A 13 -2.13 -10.89 -0.98
CA ARG A 13 -2.95 -10.82 -2.21
C ARG A 13 -3.53 -9.43 -2.46
N ILE A 14 -4.02 -8.75 -1.43
CA ILE A 14 -4.54 -7.37 -1.57
C ILE A 14 -3.41 -6.43 -2.02
N VAL A 15 -2.24 -6.53 -1.39
CA VAL A 15 -1.05 -5.73 -1.73
C VAL A 15 -0.61 -6.01 -3.16
N ALA A 16 -0.57 -7.28 -3.59
CA ALA A 16 -0.19 -7.66 -4.95
C ALA A 16 -1.19 -7.11 -5.99
N LEU A 17 -2.49 -7.31 -5.80
CA LEU A 17 -3.53 -6.81 -6.69
C LEU A 17 -3.48 -5.27 -6.82
N HIS A 18 -3.27 -4.57 -5.70
CA HIS A 18 -3.10 -3.12 -5.74
C HIS A 18 -1.85 -2.70 -6.51
N ARG A 19 -0.73 -3.42 -6.35
CA ARG A 19 0.50 -3.15 -7.11
C ARG A 19 0.31 -3.39 -8.61
N GLU A 20 -0.34 -4.49 -8.98
CA GLU A 20 -0.69 -4.81 -10.37
C GLU A 20 -1.56 -3.73 -11.03
N GLN A 21 -2.42 -3.05 -10.27
CA GLN A 21 -3.19 -1.91 -10.78
C GLN A 21 -2.31 -0.68 -11.08
N ILE A 22 -1.30 -0.43 -10.24
CA ILE A 22 -0.32 0.66 -10.45
C ILE A 22 0.62 0.32 -11.61
N ASP A 23 1.04 -0.95 -11.71
CA ASP A 23 1.96 -1.46 -12.74
C ASP A 23 1.49 -1.20 -14.18
N GLN A 24 0.19 -0.93 -14.38
CA GLN A 24 -0.38 -0.54 -15.67
C GLN A 24 0.18 0.79 -16.18
N TRP A 25 0.75 1.63 -15.30
CA TRP A 25 1.25 2.97 -15.63
C TRP A 25 2.77 3.07 -15.59
N TYR A 26 3.43 2.34 -14.67
CA TYR A 26 4.88 2.25 -14.53
C TYR A 26 5.26 1.10 -13.61
N GLU A 27 6.50 0.60 -13.72
CA GLU A 27 7.01 -0.43 -12.83
C GLU A 27 6.97 0.04 -11.36
N SER A 28 6.12 -0.62 -10.58
CA SER A 28 5.84 -0.32 -9.18
C SER A 28 6.56 -1.30 -8.27
N SER A 29 7.53 -0.80 -7.53
CA SER A 29 8.14 -1.55 -6.43
C SER A 29 7.27 -1.46 -5.16
N LEU A 30 7.59 -2.26 -4.14
CA LEU A 30 6.99 -2.09 -2.81
C LEU A 30 7.27 -0.70 -2.22
N SER A 31 8.42 -0.08 -2.55
CA SER A 31 8.77 1.25 -2.07
C SER A 31 7.89 2.33 -2.70
N LYS A 32 7.71 2.28 -4.03
CA LYS A 32 6.78 3.17 -4.75
C LYS A 32 5.35 2.98 -4.28
N GLN A 33 4.93 1.72 -4.11
CA GLN A 33 3.60 1.39 -3.59
C GLN A 33 3.36 1.98 -2.20
N LEU A 34 4.36 1.92 -1.30
CA LEU A 34 4.28 2.50 0.03
C LEU A 34 4.14 4.03 -0.03
N ILE A 35 4.94 4.70 -0.85
CA ILE A 35 4.87 6.17 -1.04
C ILE A 35 3.47 6.59 -1.53
N LEU A 36 2.90 5.86 -2.49
CA LEU A 36 1.55 6.12 -2.98
C LEU A 36 0.48 5.88 -1.91
N ALA A 37 0.59 4.79 -1.16
CA ALA A 37 -0.34 4.51 -0.07
C ALA A 37 -0.32 5.59 1.02
N GLN A 38 0.86 6.15 1.34
CA GLN A 38 0.98 7.28 2.25
C GLN A 38 0.32 8.55 1.69
N MET A 39 0.48 8.81 0.38
CA MET A 39 -0.18 9.93 -0.31
C MET A 39 -1.71 9.79 -0.28
N TYR A 40 -2.26 8.59 -0.48
CA TYR A 40 -3.71 8.37 -0.44
C TYR A 40 -4.34 8.67 0.92
N VAL A 41 -3.57 8.53 2.00
CA VAL A 41 -4.00 8.88 3.36
C VAL A 41 -3.81 10.36 3.65
N SER A 42 -2.75 10.97 3.10
CA SER A 42 -2.38 12.36 3.40
C SER A 42 -3.15 13.40 2.59
N ASP A 43 -3.83 12.99 1.53
CA ASP A 43 -4.56 13.88 0.62
C ASP A 43 -6.04 13.49 0.52
N ASP A 44 -6.91 14.34 1.08
CA ASP A 44 -8.36 14.13 1.17
C ASP A 44 -9.04 13.89 -0.19
N ARG A 45 -8.42 14.32 -1.29
CA ARG A 45 -8.93 14.06 -2.64
C ARG A 45 -9.03 12.56 -2.94
N PHE A 46 -8.19 11.75 -2.29
CA PHE A 46 -8.20 10.28 -2.43
C PHE A 46 -9.12 9.58 -1.44
N ALA A 47 -9.49 10.22 -0.33
CA ALA A 47 -10.32 9.61 0.72
C ALA A 47 -11.69 9.13 0.17
N ALA A 48 -12.29 9.91 -0.72
CA ALA A 48 -13.55 9.55 -1.39
C ALA A 48 -13.38 8.38 -2.38
N HIS A 49 -12.26 8.32 -3.10
CA HIS A 49 -11.97 7.24 -4.04
C HIS A 49 -11.80 5.89 -3.33
N TYR A 50 -11.10 5.90 -2.20
CA TYR A 50 -10.89 4.70 -1.38
C TYR A 50 -12.03 4.41 -0.39
N GLN A 51 -13.09 5.22 -0.37
CA GLN A 51 -14.24 5.03 0.54
C GLN A 51 -13.82 4.91 2.02
N GLY A 52 -12.79 5.67 2.42
CA GLY A 52 -12.21 5.60 3.77
C GLY A 52 -11.31 4.39 4.05
N LEU A 53 -11.04 3.52 3.07
CA LEU A 53 -10.17 2.35 3.22
C LEU A 53 -8.68 2.65 2.99
N ALA A 54 -8.30 3.87 2.62
CA ALA A 54 -6.90 4.22 2.38
C ALA A 54 -5.97 3.96 3.60
N PRO A 55 -6.35 4.29 4.85
CA PRO A 55 -5.51 3.97 6.01
C PRO A 55 -5.30 2.45 6.19
N TYR A 56 -6.34 1.66 5.93
CA TYR A 56 -6.26 0.22 6.01
C TYR A 56 -5.36 -0.38 4.92
N LEU A 57 -5.47 0.12 3.68
CA LEU A 57 -4.54 -0.27 2.62
C LEU A 57 -3.10 0.08 2.97
N LEU A 58 -2.85 1.27 3.55
CA LEU A 58 -1.53 1.68 4.01
C LEU A 58 -0.96 0.72 5.07
N GLU A 59 -1.77 0.26 6.02
CA GLU A 59 -1.32 -0.73 7.01
C GLU A 59 -0.82 -2.02 6.36
N LEU A 60 -1.58 -2.56 5.39
CA LEU A 60 -1.19 -3.79 4.68
C LEU A 60 0.08 -3.59 3.84
N VAL A 61 0.19 -2.46 3.13
CA VAL A 61 1.34 -2.14 2.29
C VAL A 61 2.58 -1.88 3.13
N ARG A 62 2.48 -1.15 4.25
CA ARG A 62 3.60 -0.86 5.15
C ARG A 62 4.19 -2.14 5.72
N ASP A 63 3.33 -3.05 6.16
CA ASP A 63 3.73 -4.35 6.69
C ASP A 63 4.39 -5.25 5.62
N ALA A 64 3.86 -5.27 4.39
CA ALA A 64 4.49 -5.97 3.27
C ALA A 64 5.83 -5.35 2.87
N ALA A 65 5.93 -4.02 2.82
CA ALA A 65 7.15 -3.29 2.52
C ALA A 65 8.24 -3.55 3.58
N GLN A 66 7.87 -3.53 4.87
CA GLN A 66 8.77 -3.85 5.98
C GLN A 66 9.31 -5.27 5.88
N ARG A 67 8.46 -6.28 5.62
CA ARG A 67 8.92 -7.66 5.36
C ARG A 67 9.78 -7.78 4.10
N GLY A 68 9.52 -6.94 3.11
CA GLY A 68 10.27 -6.86 1.86
C GLY A 68 11.61 -6.12 1.97
N GLY A 69 11.98 -5.62 3.16
CA GLY A 69 13.25 -4.93 3.39
C GLY A 69 13.26 -3.46 2.96
N VAL A 70 12.09 -2.86 2.72
CA VAL A 70 11.96 -1.42 2.45
C VAL A 70 12.12 -0.64 3.76
N ASP A 71 12.89 0.45 3.73
CA ASP A 71 12.88 1.44 4.81
C ASP A 71 11.53 2.15 4.82
N VAL A 72 10.66 1.77 5.75
CA VAL A 72 9.29 2.29 5.85
C VAL A 72 9.18 3.68 6.48
N ASP A 73 10.26 4.14 7.11
CA ASP A 73 10.33 5.46 7.74
C ASP A 73 10.90 6.50 6.77
N ASN A 74 11.72 6.07 5.81
CA ASN A 74 12.22 6.91 4.73
C ASN A 74 12.24 6.18 3.36
N PRO A 75 11.08 5.85 2.79
CA PRO A 75 11.02 5.12 1.53
C PRO A 75 11.50 5.98 0.35
N SER A 76 12.32 5.40 -0.53
CA SER A 76 12.79 6.04 -1.75
C SER A 76 11.95 5.66 -2.96
N TRP A 77 11.82 6.54 -3.94
CA TRP A 77 11.15 6.23 -5.22
C TRP A 77 12.07 5.40 -6.14
N VAL A 78 12.24 4.12 -5.80
CA VAL A 78 13.03 3.11 -6.54
C VAL A 78 12.14 2.01 -7.07
#